data_AF-A0A9E0GWI9-F1
#
_entry.id   AF-A0A9E0GWI9-F1
#
_cell.length_a   1.000
_cell.length_b   1.000
_cell.length_c   1.000
_cell.angle_alpha   90.00
_cell.angle_beta   90.00
_cell.angle_gamma   90.00
#
_symmetry.space_group_name_H-M   'P 1'
#
loop_
_entity.id
_entity.type
_entity.pdbx_description
1 polymer ?
#
loop_
_entity_poly.entity_id
_entity_poly.type
_entity_poly.pdbx_seq_one_letter_code
_entity_poly.pdbx_strand_id
1 'polypeptide(L)'
;MGRRMILNGTSYFGQGAIQEIVTEVNNHHFKKVLVATDPDLIKFGVATKVMELLDQAGIDYEVYDVPHGRACAMLLTSVLKFNAPATGEKYRELARVFGVAGVDEMDQETYRQAAIDAIQQLADDVEIPRSLRDVGAKEEDIPFLAESAFNDACTPGNPRDCTLEEIADIYKSMFR
;
A
#
# COMPACT_ATOMS: atom_id res chain seq x y z
N MET A 1 28.50 1.80 3.83
CA MET A 1 28.30 2.81 2.77
C MET A 1 26.90 3.36 2.95
N GLY A 2 26.73 4.67 3.18
CA GLY A 2 25.41 5.25 3.45
C GLY A 2 24.57 5.36 2.16
N ARG A 3 23.30 4.94 2.21
CA ARG A 3 22.32 5.20 1.14
C ARG A 3 21.50 6.43 1.54
N ARG A 4 21.40 7.41 0.65
CA ARG A 4 20.55 8.60 0.82
C ARG A 4 19.17 8.28 0.27
N MET A 5 18.14 8.45 1.09
CA MET A 5 16.74 8.37 0.70
C MET A 5 16.13 9.76 0.91
N ILE A 6 15.57 10.35 -0.14
CA ILE A 6 14.80 11.61 -0.06
C ILE A 6 13.35 11.21 -0.34
N LEU A 7 12.48 11.37 0.65
CA LEU A 7 11.04 11.28 0.44
C LEU A 7 10.51 12.68 0.09
N ASN A 8 9.76 12.76 -1.02
CA ASN A 8 9.13 13.96 -1.58
C ASN A 8 10.11 15.11 -1.92
N GLY A 9 10.71 15.06 -3.12
CA GLY A 9 11.61 16.12 -3.62
C GLY A 9 10.98 17.51 -3.64
N THR A 10 9.67 17.59 -3.93
CA THR A 10 8.87 18.82 -3.87
C THR A 10 7.47 18.47 -3.36
N SER A 11 6.90 19.30 -2.48
CA SER A 11 5.55 19.11 -1.94
C SER A 11 4.83 20.45 -1.87
N TYR A 12 3.72 20.56 -2.60
CA TYR A 12 2.91 21.78 -2.68
C TYR A 12 1.63 21.61 -1.85
N PHE A 13 1.29 22.64 -1.09
CA PHE A 13 0.10 22.65 -0.23
C PHE A 13 -0.65 23.98 -0.37
N GLY A 14 -1.96 23.95 -0.11
CA GLY A 14 -2.82 25.13 -0.13
C GLY A 14 -3.58 25.34 -1.44
N GLN A 15 -4.42 26.38 -1.46
CA GLN A 15 -5.24 26.71 -2.62
C GLN A 15 -4.35 27.06 -3.83
N GLY A 16 -4.63 26.43 -4.97
CA GLY A 16 -3.88 26.65 -6.22
C GLY A 16 -2.68 25.73 -6.44
N ALA A 17 -2.30 24.90 -5.45
CA ALA A 17 -1.15 23.99 -5.55
C ALA A 17 -1.14 23.10 -6.80
N ILE A 18 -2.31 22.68 -7.31
CA ILE A 18 -2.42 21.83 -8.50
C ILE A 18 -1.84 22.47 -9.77
N GLN A 19 -1.73 23.81 -9.83
CA GLN A 19 -1.20 24.52 -10.99
C GLN A 19 0.30 24.28 -11.21
N GLU A 20 1.01 23.86 -10.16
CA GLU A 20 2.45 23.61 -10.19
C GLU A 20 2.80 22.27 -10.84
N ILE A 21 1.82 21.37 -11.06
CA ILE A 21 2.09 20.02 -11.56
C ILE A 21 2.74 20.02 -12.94
N VAL A 22 2.26 20.88 -13.86
CA VAL A 22 2.81 20.98 -15.22
C VAL A 22 4.21 21.58 -15.17
N THR A 23 4.42 22.57 -14.31
CA THR A 23 5.73 23.20 -14.09
C THR A 23 6.75 22.16 -13.62
N GLU A 24 6.41 21.35 -12.63
CA GLU A 24 7.32 20.32 -12.10
C GLU A 24 7.62 19.23 -13.12
N VAL A 25 6.60 18.73 -13.83
CA VAL A 25 6.81 17.73 -14.90
C VAL A 25 7.79 18.26 -15.94
N ASN A 26 7.64 19.52 -16.35
CA ASN A 26 8.52 20.16 -17.33
C ASN A 26 9.94 20.41 -16.78
N ASN A 27 10.06 20.95 -15.56
CA ASN A 27 11.35 21.21 -14.92
C ASN A 27 12.19 19.94 -14.76
N HIS A 28 11.53 18.83 -14.43
CA HIS A 28 12.16 17.53 -14.29
C HIS A 28 12.27 16.73 -15.59
N HIS A 29 11.73 17.26 -16.69
CA HIS A 29 11.73 16.62 -18.02
C HIS A 29 11.02 15.25 -18.02
N PHE A 30 10.07 15.04 -17.11
CA PHE A 30 9.29 13.81 -17.05
C PHE A 30 8.37 13.70 -18.28
N LYS A 31 8.08 12.46 -18.69
CA LYS A 31 7.31 12.15 -19.90
C LYS A 31 5.95 11.52 -19.63
N LYS A 32 5.78 10.96 -18.43
CA LYS A 32 4.56 10.31 -17.99
C LYS A 32 4.39 10.49 -16.50
N VAL A 33 3.15 10.67 -16.05
CA VAL A 33 2.79 10.86 -14.64
C VAL A 33 1.96 9.68 -14.14
N LEU A 34 2.26 9.20 -12.94
CA LEU A 34 1.36 8.29 -12.22
C LEU A 34 0.47 9.12 -11.29
N VAL A 35 -0.84 9.09 -11.52
CA VAL A 35 -1.84 9.74 -10.66
C VAL A 35 -2.41 8.68 -9.72
N ALA A 36 -1.99 8.71 -8.46
CA ALA A 36 -2.55 7.86 -7.41
C ALA A 36 -3.68 8.61 -6.68
N THR A 37 -4.92 8.17 -6.81
CA THR A 37 -6.08 8.85 -6.22
C THR A 37 -7.24 7.90 -5.94
N ASP A 38 -8.20 8.35 -5.15
CA ASP A 38 -9.40 7.56 -4.82
C ASP A 38 -10.46 7.67 -5.94
N PRO A 39 -11.18 6.59 -6.28
CA PRO A 39 -12.25 6.60 -7.28
C PRO A 39 -13.31 7.66 -7.00
N ASP A 40 -13.62 7.90 -5.73
CA ASP A 40 -14.58 8.92 -5.32
C ASP A 40 -14.09 10.34 -5.65
N LEU A 41 -12.79 10.62 -5.53
CA LEU A 41 -12.25 11.93 -5.91
C LEU A 41 -12.32 12.18 -7.41
N ILE A 42 -12.27 11.13 -8.22
CA ILE A 42 -12.54 11.20 -9.67
C ILE A 42 -14.03 11.42 -9.91
N LYS A 43 -14.89 10.60 -9.27
CA LYS A 43 -16.35 10.66 -9.37
C LYS A 43 -16.93 12.03 -9.00
N PHE A 44 -16.36 12.69 -8.00
CA PHE A 44 -16.78 14.02 -7.55
C PHE A 44 -16.00 15.16 -8.23
N GLY A 45 -15.17 14.87 -9.24
CA GLY A 45 -14.49 15.89 -10.04
C GLY A 45 -13.39 16.66 -9.29
N VAL A 46 -12.86 16.09 -8.19
CA VAL A 46 -11.76 16.70 -7.43
C VAL A 46 -10.43 16.37 -8.08
N ALA A 47 -10.12 15.07 -8.24
CA ALA A 47 -8.89 14.61 -8.88
C ALA A 47 -8.89 14.90 -10.38
N THR A 48 -10.07 14.94 -11.02
CA THR A 48 -10.23 15.27 -12.45
C THR A 48 -9.59 16.59 -12.82
N LYS A 49 -9.56 17.58 -11.90
CA LYS A 49 -8.88 18.87 -12.14
C LYS A 49 -7.38 18.72 -12.37
N VAL A 50 -6.74 17.71 -11.80
CA VAL A 50 -5.32 17.41 -12.02
C VAL A 50 -5.14 16.78 -13.40
N MET A 51 -5.98 15.78 -13.73
CA MET A 51 -5.97 15.13 -15.05
C MET A 51 -6.20 16.13 -16.18
N GLU A 52 -7.16 17.04 -16.03
CA GLU A 52 -7.44 18.10 -17.00
C GLU A 52 -6.23 19.00 -17.26
N LEU A 53 -5.44 19.33 -16.23
CA LEU A 53 -4.21 20.11 -16.41
C LEU A 53 -3.14 19.33 -17.19
N LEU A 54 -3.01 18.02 -16.94
CA LEU A 54 -2.10 17.14 -17.66
C LEU A 54 -2.53 16.98 -19.12
N ASP A 55 -3.83 16.77 -19.37
CA ASP A 55 -4.43 16.69 -20.70
C ASP A 55 -4.20 17.97 -21.50
N GLN A 56 -4.45 19.13 -20.89
CA GLN A 56 -4.20 20.45 -21.52
C GLN A 56 -2.73 20.66 -21.86
N ALA A 57 -1.82 20.11 -21.06
CA ALA A 57 -0.38 20.17 -21.30
C ALA A 57 0.13 19.07 -22.25
N GLY A 58 -0.72 18.14 -22.69
CA GLY A 58 -0.32 17.00 -23.52
C GLY A 58 0.62 16.03 -22.81
N ILE A 59 0.50 15.91 -21.49
CA ILE A 59 1.32 15.02 -20.65
C ILE A 59 0.57 13.70 -20.46
N ASP A 60 1.21 12.59 -20.84
CA ASP A 60 0.65 11.24 -20.65
C ASP A 60 0.55 10.89 -19.16
N TYR A 61 -0.51 10.18 -18.75
CA TYR A 61 -0.68 9.72 -17.39
C TYR A 61 -1.41 8.39 -17.28
N GLU A 62 -1.15 7.67 -16.19
CA GLU A 62 -1.96 6.53 -15.76
C GLU A 62 -2.54 6.81 -14.38
N VAL A 63 -3.79 6.40 -14.19
CA VAL A 63 -4.49 6.52 -12.90
C VAL A 63 -4.49 5.16 -12.23
N TYR A 64 -4.01 5.11 -10.99
CA TYR A 64 -4.20 3.97 -10.12
C TYR A 64 -5.28 4.33 -9.10
N ASP A 65 -6.39 3.60 -9.14
CA ASP A 65 -7.65 3.91 -8.49
C ASP A 65 -7.94 3.00 -7.28
N VAL A 66 -6.91 2.38 -6.70
CA VAL A 66 -7.02 1.77 -5.37
C VAL A 66 -6.59 2.80 -4.33
N PRO A 67 -7.50 3.28 -3.46
CA PRO A 67 -7.15 4.12 -2.32
C PRO A 67 -5.96 3.54 -1.56
N HIS A 68 -4.93 4.34 -1.29
CA HIS A 68 -3.72 3.86 -0.60
C HIS A 68 -4.06 3.11 0.70
N GLY A 69 -4.98 3.68 1.51
CA GLY A 69 -5.45 3.05 2.73
C GLY A 69 -6.13 1.69 2.50
N ARG A 70 -6.89 1.56 1.40
CA ARG A 70 -7.53 0.30 1.01
C ARG A 70 -6.51 -0.74 0.58
N ALA A 71 -5.54 -0.37 -0.27
CA ALA A 71 -4.46 -1.26 -0.69
C ALA A 71 -3.65 -1.77 0.51
N CYS A 72 -3.28 -0.88 1.43
CA CYS A 72 -2.59 -1.25 2.67
C CYS A 72 -3.42 -2.20 3.53
N ALA A 73 -4.71 -1.91 3.73
CA ALA A 73 -5.59 -2.75 4.54
C ALA A 73 -5.76 -4.15 3.96
N MET A 74 -5.89 -4.27 2.62
CA MET A 74 -6.01 -5.55 1.93
C MET A 74 -4.78 -6.43 2.14
N LEU A 75 -3.58 -5.86 2.00
CA LEU A 75 -2.31 -6.61 2.11
C LEU A 75 -1.89 -6.90 3.54
N LEU A 76 -2.43 -6.17 4.53
CA LEU A 76 -1.94 -6.15 5.90
C LEU A 76 -1.84 -7.55 6.51
N THR A 77 -2.92 -8.34 6.47
CA THR A 77 -2.94 -9.64 7.17
C THR A 77 -2.01 -10.67 6.52
N SER A 78 -1.83 -10.62 5.20
CA SER A 78 -0.88 -11.47 4.47
C SER A 78 0.56 -11.12 4.80
N VAL A 79 0.89 -9.82 4.89
CA VAL A 79 2.22 -9.35 5.29
C VAL A 79 2.50 -9.65 6.77
N LEU A 80 1.49 -9.55 7.65
CA LEU A 80 1.64 -9.93 9.05
C LEU A 80 1.96 -11.43 9.18
N LYS A 81 1.25 -12.31 8.44
CA LYS A 81 1.56 -13.74 8.41
C LYS A 81 3.01 -14.01 7.97
N PHE A 82 3.47 -13.32 6.93
CA PHE A 82 4.86 -13.42 6.47
C PHE A 82 5.89 -12.98 7.53
N ASN A 83 5.59 -11.89 8.23
CA ASN A 83 6.49 -11.28 9.21
C ASN A 83 6.43 -11.91 10.59
N ALA A 84 5.40 -12.69 10.92
CA ALA A 84 5.18 -13.26 12.25
C ALA A 84 6.44 -13.90 12.87
N PRO A 85 7.26 -14.69 12.15
CA PRO A 85 8.48 -15.29 12.70
C PRO A 85 9.56 -14.27 13.14
N ALA A 86 9.58 -13.06 12.58
CA ALA A 86 10.62 -12.06 12.78
C ALA A 86 10.23 -10.93 13.77
N THR A 87 9.18 -11.13 14.57
CA THR A 87 8.56 -10.06 15.36
C THR A 87 8.66 -10.22 16.87
N GLY A 88 9.27 -11.31 17.35
CA GLY A 88 9.32 -11.64 18.78
C GLY A 88 7.91 -11.72 19.38
N GLU A 89 7.69 -10.99 20.47
CA GLU A 89 6.41 -10.93 21.20
C GLU A 89 5.51 -9.75 20.78
N LYS A 90 5.85 -8.98 19.73
CA LYS A 90 5.06 -7.79 19.34
C LYS A 90 3.59 -8.11 19.01
N TYR A 91 3.29 -9.32 18.55
CA TYR A 91 1.93 -9.72 18.22
C TYR A 91 1.10 -10.00 19.48
N ARG A 92 1.75 -10.34 20.60
CA ARG A 92 1.07 -10.43 21.91
C ARG A 92 0.53 -9.06 22.30
N GLU A 93 1.33 -8.02 22.12
CA GLU A 93 0.91 -6.63 22.37
C GLU A 93 -0.20 -6.19 21.41
N LEU A 94 -0.12 -6.55 20.12
CA LEU A 94 -1.20 -6.31 19.17
C LEU A 94 -2.49 -6.99 19.63
N ALA A 95 -2.47 -8.28 19.95
CA ALA A 95 -3.64 -9.01 20.43
C ALA A 95 -4.26 -8.34 21.67
N ARG A 96 -3.43 -7.87 22.62
CA ARG A 96 -3.89 -7.13 23.81
C ARG A 96 -4.61 -5.83 23.44
N VAL A 97 -4.04 -5.03 22.53
CA VAL A 97 -4.65 -3.76 22.09
C VAL A 97 -5.95 -3.98 21.33
N PHE A 98 -6.05 -5.08 20.57
CA PHE A 98 -7.28 -5.50 19.90
C PHE A 98 -8.30 -6.17 20.84
N GLY A 99 -8.01 -6.26 22.15
CA GLY A 99 -8.96 -6.76 23.15
C GLY A 99 -9.10 -8.29 23.16
N VAL A 100 -8.14 -9.03 22.61
CA VAL A 100 -8.14 -10.50 22.72
C VAL A 100 -7.97 -10.88 24.20
N ALA A 101 -8.86 -11.74 24.71
CA ALA A 101 -8.85 -12.18 26.10
C ALA A 101 -7.84 -13.32 26.32
N GLY A 102 -7.20 -13.35 27.49
CA GLY A 102 -6.30 -14.43 27.88
C GLY A 102 -5.00 -14.52 27.08
N VAL A 103 -4.53 -13.38 26.54
CA VAL A 103 -3.36 -13.31 25.65
C VAL A 103 -2.06 -13.67 26.36
N ASP A 104 -1.94 -13.42 27.67
CA ASP A 104 -0.71 -13.66 28.42
C ASP A 104 -0.51 -15.16 28.71
N GLU A 105 -1.59 -15.92 28.69
CA GLU A 105 -1.62 -17.38 28.86
C GLU A 105 -1.44 -18.14 27.55
N MET A 106 -1.55 -17.47 26.40
CA MET A 106 -1.38 -18.07 25.08
C MET A 106 0.10 -18.35 24.77
N ASP A 107 0.34 -19.47 24.08
CA ASP A 107 1.61 -19.72 23.41
C ASP A 107 1.81 -18.76 22.22
N GLN A 108 3.03 -18.78 21.69
CA GLN A 108 3.44 -17.83 20.66
C GLN A 108 2.68 -17.95 19.34
N GLU A 109 2.36 -19.16 18.92
CA GLU A 109 1.62 -19.39 17.70
C GLU A 109 0.17 -18.91 17.85
N THR A 110 -0.43 -19.20 19.01
CA THR A 110 -1.82 -18.88 19.33
C THR A 110 -2.05 -17.37 19.40
N TYR A 111 -1.23 -16.61 20.15
CA TYR A 111 -1.46 -15.16 20.22
C TYR A 111 -1.18 -14.46 18.88
N ARG A 112 -0.27 -14.99 18.07
CA ARG A 112 0.02 -14.44 16.73
C ARG A 112 -1.18 -14.60 15.82
N GLN A 113 -1.75 -15.79 15.80
CA GLN A 113 -2.95 -16.07 15.01
C GLN A 113 -4.12 -15.21 15.50
N ALA A 114 -4.32 -15.12 16.82
CA ALA A 114 -5.39 -14.29 17.40
C ALA A 114 -5.26 -12.79 17.05
N ALA A 115 -4.04 -12.24 17.03
CA ALA A 115 -3.81 -10.86 16.59
C ALA A 115 -4.17 -10.66 15.12
N ILE A 116 -3.75 -11.59 14.25
CA ILE A 116 -4.03 -11.54 12.81
C ILE A 116 -5.54 -11.68 12.55
N ASP A 117 -6.22 -12.56 13.27
CA ASP A 117 -7.66 -12.78 13.15
C ASP A 117 -8.45 -11.55 13.61
N ALA A 118 -8.05 -10.90 14.71
CA ALA A 118 -8.68 -9.66 15.16
C ALA A 118 -8.52 -8.51 14.14
N ILE A 119 -7.34 -8.40 13.51
CA ILE A 119 -7.09 -7.42 12.45
C ILE A 119 -7.91 -7.74 11.19
N GLN A 120 -8.02 -9.01 10.82
CA GLN A 120 -8.86 -9.44 9.70
C GLN A 120 -10.33 -9.13 9.97
N GLN A 121 -10.82 -9.42 11.18
CA GLN A 121 -12.19 -9.11 11.59
C GLN A 121 -12.47 -7.61 11.48
N LEU A 122 -11.55 -6.75 11.94
CA LEU A 122 -11.71 -5.31 11.77
C LEU A 122 -11.77 -4.89 10.29
N ALA A 123 -10.94 -5.49 9.43
CA ALA A 123 -10.95 -5.23 8.00
C ALA A 123 -12.29 -5.66 7.37
N ASP A 124 -12.86 -6.78 7.82
CA ASP A 124 -14.16 -7.26 7.38
C ASP A 124 -15.31 -6.37 7.87
N ASP A 125 -15.26 -5.91 9.12
CA ASP A 125 -16.27 -5.02 9.73
C ASP A 125 -16.37 -3.67 9.01
N VAL A 126 -15.29 -3.22 8.37
CA VAL A 126 -15.24 -2.00 7.55
C VAL A 126 -15.22 -2.29 6.04
N GLU A 127 -15.59 -3.52 5.65
CA GLU A 127 -15.83 -3.93 4.26
C GLU A 127 -14.61 -3.75 3.32
N ILE A 128 -13.40 -4.02 3.84
CA ILE A 128 -12.19 -4.09 3.01
C ILE A 128 -12.28 -5.34 2.12
N PRO A 129 -12.05 -5.22 0.79
CA PRO A 129 -12.04 -6.37 -0.10
C PRO A 129 -10.98 -7.39 0.30
N ARG A 130 -11.27 -8.68 0.08
CA ARG A 130 -10.36 -9.75 0.47
C ARG A 130 -9.45 -10.19 -0.66
N SER A 131 -9.82 -9.93 -1.91
CA SER A 131 -9.06 -10.33 -3.09
C SER A 131 -8.57 -9.12 -3.87
N LEU A 132 -7.37 -9.19 -4.42
CA LEU A 132 -6.88 -8.17 -5.36
C LEU A 132 -7.72 -8.13 -6.65
N ARG A 133 -8.42 -9.23 -6.95
CA ARG A 133 -9.40 -9.30 -8.05
C ARG A 133 -10.58 -8.34 -7.84
N ASP A 134 -10.97 -8.12 -6.59
CA ASP A 134 -12.11 -7.26 -6.23
C ASP A 134 -11.84 -5.77 -6.52
N VAL A 135 -10.57 -5.42 -6.72
CA VAL A 135 -10.12 -4.07 -7.06
C VAL A 135 -9.50 -3.99 -8.46
N GLY A 136 -9.74 -5.01 -9.30
CA GLY A 136 -9.38 -4.99 -10.72
C GLY A 136 -7.93 -5.38 -11.05
N ALA A 137 -7.12 -5.73 -10.05
CA ALA A 137 -5.78 -6.27 -10.31
C ALA A 137 -5.85 -7.68 -10.90
N LYS A 138 -4.86 -8.04 -11.70
CA LYS A 138 -4.80 -9.33 -12.38
C LYS A 138 -3.54 -10.10 -11.97
N GLU A 139 -3.60 -11.43 -12.05
CA GLU A 139 -2.43 -12.27 -11.74
C GLU A 139 -1.24 -12.00 -12.66
N GLU A 140 -1.49 -11.56 -13.91
CA GLU A 140 -0.46 -11.14 -14.86
C GLU A 140 0.33 -9.91 -14.38
N ASP A 141 -0.21 -9.11 -13.46
CA ASP A 141 0.46 -7.93 -12.91
C ASP A 141 1.43 -8.27 -11.76
N ILE A 142 1.37 -9.49 -11.21
CA ILE A 142 2.17 -9.90 -10.04
C ILE A 142 3.67 -9.70 -10.23
N PRO A 143 4.29 -10.07 -11.38
CA PRO A 143 5.72 -9.84 -11.58
C PRO A 143 6.10 -8.36 -11.44
N PHE A 144 5.31 -7.47 -12.03
CA PHE A 144 5.53 -6.03 -11.95
C PHE A 144 5.31 -5.49 -10.53
N LEU A 145 4.22 -5.88 -9.88
CA LEU A 145 3.89 -5.45 -8.51
C LEU A 145 4.94 -5.93 -7.50
N ALA A 146 5.45 -7.15 -7.66
CA ALA A 146 6.49 -7.70 -6.80
C ALA A 146 7.83 -6.98 -6.99
N GLU A 147 8.22 -6.71 -8.24
CA GLU A 147 9.45 -5.97 -8.54
C GLU A 147 9.38 -4.53 -8.03
N SER A 148 8.23 -3.87 -8.24
CA SER A 148 7.97 -2.53 -7.72
C SER A 148 8.07 -2.49 -6.19
N ALA A 149 7.41 -3.43 -5.49
CA ALA A 149 7.47 -3.52 -4.04
C ALA A 149 8.88 -3.88 -3.53
N PHE A 150 9.61 -4.77 -4.19
CA PHE A 150 10.98 -5.11 -3.80
C PHE A 150 11.92 -3.90 -3.85
N ASN A 151 11.72 -3.04 -4.85
CA ASN A 151 12.50 -1.81 -5.03
C ASN A 151 11.94 -0.60 -4.27
N ASP A 152 10.81 -0.75 -3.58
CA ASP A 152 10.21 0.33 -2.81
C ASP A 152 11.10 0.73 -1.63
N ALA A 153 11.11 2.03 -1.35
CA ALA A 153 12.01 2.60 -0.36
C ALA A 153 11.60 2.26 1.10
N CYS A 154 10.39 1.77 1.33
CA CYS A 154 9.91 1.30 2.63
C CYS A 154 10.31 -0.16 2.92
N THR A 155 10.55 -0.97 1.88
CA THR A 155 10.86 -2.41 1.99
C THR A 155 12.07 -2.73 2.88
N PRO A 156 13.17 -1.95 2.87
CA PRO A 156 14.28 -2.15 3.81
C PRO A 156 13.91 -2.00 5.29
N GLY A 157 12.75 -1.40 5.61
CA GLY A 157 12.22 -1.27 6.96
C GLY A 157 11.42 -2.48 7.44
N ASN A 158 11.17 -3.47 6.58
CA ASN A 158 10.44 -4.68 6.93
C ASN A 158 11.24 -5.50 7.97
N PRO A 159 10.63 -6.04 9.04
CA PRO A 159 11.36 -6.75 10.10
C PRO A 159 12.01 -8.06 9.64
N ARG A 160 11.61 -8.56 8.47
CA ARG A 160 12.14 -9.75 7.80
C ARG A 160 12.66 -9.34 6.43
N ASP A 161 13.92 -9.66 6.12
CA ASP A 161 14.40 -9.51 4.74
C ASP A 161 13.52 -10.36 3.81
N CYS A 162 13.06 -9.76 2.72
CA CYS A 162 12.19 -10.39 1.75
C CYS A 162 12.88 -10.50 0.39
N THR A 163 12.67 -11.62 -0.26
CA THR A 163 13.06 -11.85 -1.66
C THR A 163 11.94 -11.42 -2.60
N LEU A 164 12.28 -11.19 -3.89
CA LEU A 164 11.29 -10.94 -4.93
C LEU A 164 10.24 -12.05 -5.02
N GLU A 165 10.66 -13.31 -4.85
CA GLU A 165 9.79 -14.48 -4.88
C GLU A 165 8.81 -14.50 -3.71
N GLU A 166 9.27 -14.23 -2.48
CA GLU A 166 8.41 -14.15 -1.30
C GLU A 166 7.37 -13.02 -1.43
N ILE A 167 7.74 -11.87 -1.99
CA ILE A 167 6.80 -10.77 -2.26
C ILE A 167 5.77 -11.20 -3.29
N ALA A 168 6.20 -11.86 -4.38
CA ALA A 168 5.28 -12.39 -5.39
C ALA A 168 4.31 -13.42 -4.78
N ASP A 169 4.77 -14.26 -3.86
CA ASP A 169 3.92 -15.24 -3.18
C ASP A 169 2.90 -14.60 -2.24
N ILE A 170 3.26 -13.50 -1.57
CA ILE A 170 2.30 -12.67 -0.82
C ILE A 170 1.20 -12.17 -1.76
N TYR A 171 1.56 -11.59 -2.92
CA TYR A 171 0.57 -11.15 -3.91
C TYR A 171 -0.30 -12.31 -4.41
N LYS A 172 0.30 -13.44 -4.81
CA LYS A 172 -0.46 -14.64 -5.25
C LYS A 172 -1.45 -15.11 -4.18
N SER A 173 -1.07 -15.05 -2.90
CA SER A 173 -1.94 -15.47 -1.80
C SER A 173 -3.24 -14.66 -1.68
N MET A 174 -3.31 -13.50 -2.34
CA MET A 174 -4.44 -12.56 -2.40
C MET A 174 -5.33 -12.72 -3.64
N PHE A 175 -5.05 -13.68 -4.54
CA PHE A 175 -5.87 -13.95 -5.75
C PHE A 175 -6.84 -15.13 -5.58
N ARG A 176 -7.31 -15.37 -4.37
CA ARG A 176 -8.28 -16.43 -4.06
C ARG A 176 -9.67 -16.12 -4.58
#